data_AF-A0A0N4YYG6-F1
#
_entry.id   AF-A0A0N4YYG6-F1
#
_cell.length_a   1.000
_cell.length_b   1.000
_cell.length_c   1.000
_cell.angle_alpha   90.00
_cell.angle_beta   90.00
_cell.angle_gamma   90.00
#
_symmetry.space_group_name_H-M   'P 1'
#
loop_
_entity.id
_entity.type
_entity.pdbx_description
1 polymer ?
#
loop_
_entity_poly.entity_id
_entity_poly.type
_entity_poly.pdbx_seq_one_letter_code
_entity_poly.pdbx_strand_id
1 'polypeptide(L)'
;MERALNATGRPIVYSCSWPAYLIDQPQKVNYNVIANSCNLWRNFDDINSSWKSILSIIDYYDHNQDKHIPTHGPGQWHDPDMLVIGNNGINVNMAIAQMTIWSIWSAPLIMSNDLRTIAPEFRKILLNRDVIAIDQDPLGRMGRLVANVSGVSAYVKPITPVY
;
A
#
# COMPACT_ATOMS: atom_id res chain seq x y z
N MET A 1 -2.11 -23.08 -3.48
CA MET A 1 -3.23 -22.51 -2.70
C MET A 1 -4.20 -21.78 -3.61
N GLU A 2 -3.76 -20.83 -4.44
CA GLU A 2 -4.59 -20.16 -5.47
C GLU A 2 -5.52 -21.15 -6.23
N ARG A 3 -4.97 -22.18 -6.90
CA ARG A 3 -5.77 -23.19 -7.59
C ARG A 3 -6.82 -23.88 -6.72
N ALA A 4 -6.50 -24.13 -5.45
CA ALA A 4 -7.40 -24.81 -4.52
C ALA A 4 -8.56 -23.89 -4.10
N LEU A 5 -8.28 -22.60 -3.86
CA LEU A 5 -9.31 -21.59 -3.62
C LEU A 5 -10.23 -21.45 -4.84
N ASN A 6 -9.65 -21.37 -6.04
CA ASN A 6 -10.41 -21.28 -7.28
C ASN A 6 -11.31 -22.52 -7.51
N ALA A 7 -10.81 -23.73 -7.20
CA ALA A 7 -11.58 -24.97 -7.33
C ALA A 7 -12.82 -25.05 -6.42
N THR A 8 -12.94 -24.19 -5.40
CA THR A 8 -14.17 -24.11 -4.58
C THR A 8 -15.35 -23.46 -5.30
N GLY A 9 -15.10 -22.74 -6.41
CA GLY A 9 -16.11 -21.95 -7.12
C GLY A 9 -16.54 -20.66 -6.41
N ARG A 10 -16.02 -20.36 -5.22
CA ARG A 10 -16.31 -19.13 -4.48
C ARG A 10 -15.24 -18.06 -4.76
N PRO A 11 -15.62 -16.83 -5.16
CA PRO A 11 -14.68 -15.71 -5.21
C PRO A 11 -14.17 -15.37 -3.80
N ILE A 12 -12.85 -15.50 -3.59
CA ILE A 12 -12.18 -15.23 -2.32
C ILE A 12 -10.95 -14.37 -2.63
N VAL A 13 -10.83 -13.20 -1.99
CA VAL A 13 -9.62 -12.37 -2.09
C VAL A 13 -8.44 -13.14 -1.50
N TYR A 14 -7.37 -13.28 -2.26
CA TYR A 14 -6.17 -14.00 -1.83
C TYR A 14 -5.00 -13.03 -1.65
N SER A 15 -4.67 -12.73 -0.39
CA SER A 15 -3.50 -11.95 0.02
C SER A 15 -2.30 -12.87 0.26
N CYS A 16 -1.16 -12.55 -0.34
CA CYS A 16 0.04 -13.38 -0.32
C CYS A 16 1.22 -12.67 0.33
N SER A 17 1.83 -13.27 1.34
CA SER A 17 3.10 -12.77 1.89
C SER A 17 4.33 -13.27 1.12
N TRP A 18 4.14 -13.91 -0.03
CA TRP A 18 5.19 -14.63 -0.75
C TRP A 18 6.46 -13.80 -1.01
N PRO A 19 6.40 -12.56 -1.54
CA PRO A 19 7.60 -11.77 -1.81
C PRO A 19 8.35 -11.35 -0.54
N ALA A 20 7.64 -11.01 0.54
CA ALA A 20 8.27 -10.64 1.82
C ALA A 20 9.16 -11.76 2.38
N TYR A 21 8.78 -13.04 2.21
CA TYR A 21 9.60 -14.18 2.60
C TYR A 21 10.81 -14.45 1.68
N LEU A 22 10.97 -13.67 0.61
CA LEU A 22 12.09 -13.73 -0.33
C LEU A 22 12.91 -12.43 -0.34
N ILE A 23 12.79 -11.60 0.70
CA ILE A 23 13.44 -10.29 0.79
C ILE A 23 14.97 -10.36 0.64
N ASP A 24 15.61 -11.39 1.19
CA ASP A 24 17.07 -11.63 1.08
C ASP A 24 17.48 -12.25 -0.27
N GLN A 25 16.50 -12.59 -1.11
CA GLN A 25 16.70 -13.23 -2.40
C GLN A 25 15.84 -12.55 -3.48
N PRO A 26 15.97 -11.23 -3.68
CA PRO A 26 15.06 -10.46 -4.55
C PRO A 26 15.11 -10.92 -6.02
N GLN A 27 16.21 -11.53 -6.45
CA GLN A 27 16.35 -12.17 -7.77
C GLN A 27 15.40 -13.35 -8.01
N LYS A 28 14.84 -13.95 -6.94
CA LYS A 28 13.87 -15.04 -7.02
C LYS A 28 12.43 -14.55 -7.14
N VAL A 29 12.18 -13.26 -6.94
CA VAL A 29 10.83 -12.70 -7.00
C VAL A 29 10.44 -12.44 -8.45
N ASN A 30 9.38 -13.10 -8.91
CA ASN A 30 8.79 -12.87 -10.22
C ASN A 30 7.37 -12.30 -10.06
N TYR A 31 7.25 -10.98 -10.12
CA TYR A 31 5.97 -10.29 -9.91
C TYR A 31 4.90 -10.67 -10.93
N ASN A 32 5.25 -11.06 -12.16
CA ASN A 32 4.26 -11.53 -13.13
C ASN A 32 3.58 -12.82 -12.67
N VAL A 33 4.32 -13.74 -12.05
CA VAL A 33 3.75 -14.98 -11.51
C VAL A 33 2.89 -14.69 -10.28
N ILE A 34 3.36 -13.80 -9.41
CA ILE A 34 2.63 -13.40 -8.20
C ILE A 34 1.32 -12.70 -8.57
N ALA A 35 1.34 -11.75 -9.51
CA ALA A 35 0.17 -11.01 -9.96
C ALA A 35 -0.89 -11.91 -10.61
N ASN A 36 -0.49 -12.98 -11.29
CA ASN A 36 -1.41 -13.99 -11.81
C ASN A 36 -1.96 -14.93 -10.73
N SER A 37 -1.36 -14.95 -9.53
CA SER A 37 -1.69 -15.91 -8.48
C SER A 37 -2.38 -15.29 -7.26
N CYS A 38 -2.21 -13.99 -7.03
CA CYS A 38 -2.57 -13.29 -5.80
C CYS A 38 -3.28 -11.98 -6.12
N ASN A 39 -4.28 -11.61 -5.32
CA ASN A 39 -4.95 -10.31 -5.50
C ASN A 39 -4.14 -9.16 -4.93
N LEU A 40 -3.39 -9.42 -3.86
CA LEU A 40 -2.46 -8.49 -3.26
C LEU A 40 -1.30 -9.24 -2.63
N TRP A 41 -0.15 -8.58 -2.47
CA TRP A 41 1.02 -9.22 -1.87
C TRP A 41 1.93 -8.28 -1.10
N ARG A 42 2.37 -8.74 0.09
CA ARG A 42 3.32 -8.04 0.93
C ARG A 42 4.72 -8.14 0.33
N ASN A 43 5.40 -7.00 0.16
CA ASN A 43 6.73 -6.93 -0.43
C ASN A 43 7.88 -6.83 0.58
N PHE A 44 7.59 -6.28 1.76
CA PHE A 44 8.61 -5.84 2.72
C PHE A 44 8.21 -6.17 4.16
N ASP A 45 9.07 -5.80 5.10
CA ASP A 45 8.93 -6.01 6.55
C ASP A 45 7.57 -5.55 7.10
N ASP A 46 7.20 -6.15 8.24
CA ASP A 46 5.98 -5.80 8.97
C ASP A 46 6.04 -4.37 9.52
N ILE A 47 4.91 -3.67 9.37
CA ILE A 47 4.74 -2.34 9.90
C ILE A 47 4.57 -2.39 11.43
N ASN A 48 5.16 -1.41 12.11
CA ASN A 48 4.87 -1.11 13.50
C ASN A 48 4.44 0.35 13.64
N SER A 49 3.86 0.69 14.80
CA SER A 49 3.34 2.04 15.08
C SER A 49 4.48 3.02 15.43
N SER A 50 5.40 3.24 14.48
CA SER A 50 6.47 4.23 14.59
C SER A 50 6.77 4.89 13.25
N TRP A 51 7.24 6.13 13.31
CA TRP A 51 7.64 6.86 12.10
C TRP A 51 8.80 6.20 11.35
N LYS A 52 9.72 5.57 12.09
CA LYS A 52 10.84 4.83 11.48
C LYS A 52 10.35 3.69 10.58
N SER A 53 9.33 2.95 11.02
CA SER A 53 8.76 1.85 10.24
C SER A 53 8.02 2.34 9.00
N ILE A 54 7.21 3.40 9.15
CA ILE A 54 6.54 4.04 8.01
C ILE A 54 7.56 4.51 6.98
N LEU A 55 8.61 5.23 7.41
CA LEU A 55 9.67 5.68 6.51
C LEU A 55 10.43 4.53 5.85
N SER A 56 10.78 3.46 6.57
CA SER A 56 11.51 2.34 5.96
C SER A 56 10.69 1.64 4.86
N ILE A 57 9.36 1.57 5.03
CA ILE A 57 8.48 1.05 3.99
C ILE A 57 8.45 2.02 2.80
N ILE A 58 8.34 3.33 3.05
CA ILE A 58 8.39 4.34 1.98
C ILE A 58 9.68 4.29 1.20
N ASP A 59 10.81 4.24 1.89
CA ASP A 59 12.11 4.10 1.25
C ASP A 59 12.15 2.83 0.41
N TYR A 60 11.73 1.67 0.94
CA TYR A 60 11.74 0.42 0.17
C TYR A 60 10.91 0.53 -1.12
N TYR A 61 9.69 1.06 -1.04
CA TYR A 61 8.79 1.20 -2.19
C TYR A 61 9.33 2.19 -3.22
N ASP A 62 9.89 3.32 -2.78
CA ASP A 62 10.51 4.32 -3.65
C ASP A 62 11.73 3.76 -4.40
N HIS A 63 12.57 2.99 -3.71
CA HIS A 63 13.74 2.35 -4.32
C HIS A 63 13.38 1.25 -5.32
N ASN A 64 12.21 0.60 -5.17
CA ASN A 64 11.78 -0.52 -6.01
C ASN A 64 10.63 -0.18 -6.97
N GLN A 65 10.21 1.09 -7.05
CA GLN A 65 9.03 1.52 -7.80
C GLN A 65 9.04 1.07 -9.27
N ASP A 66 10.19 1.08 -9.96
CA ASP A 66 10.29 0.66 -11.36
C ASP A 66 10.05 -0.84 -11.57
N LYS A 67 10.22 -1.65 -10.52
CA LYS A 67 9.88 -3.08 -10.52
C LYS A 67 8.42 -3.33 -10.16
N HIS A 68 7.83 -2.48 -9.31
CA HIS A 68 6.48 -2.66 -8.79
C HIS A 68 5.41 -2.13 -9.75
N ILE A 69 5.60 -0.91 -10.28
CA ILE A 69 4.63 -0.21 -11.13
C ILE A 69 4.12 -1.08 -12.30
N PRO A 70 4.95 -1.84 -13.05
CA PRO A 70 4.47 -2.61 -14.19
C PRO A 70 3.49 -3.74 -13.84
N THR A 71 3.52 -4.23 -12.60
CA THR A 71 2.71 -5.36 -12.12
C THR A 71 1.63 -4.94 -11.13
N HIS A 72 1.40 -3.64 -10.96
CA HIS A 72 0.36 -3.08 -10.11
C HIS A 72 -0.85 -2.65 -10.94
N GLY A 73 -2.06 -2.98 -10.50
CA GLY A 73 -3.27 -2.64 -11.22
C GLY A 73 -4.54 -3.34 -10.72
N PRO A 74 -5.68 -3.14 -11.38
CA PRO A 74 -6.95 -3.76 -11.00
C PRO A 74 -6.84 -5.27 -10.78
N GLY A 75 -7.05 -5.69 -9.52
CA GLY A 75 -7.00 -7.09 -9.10
C GLY A 75 -5.62 -7.63 -8.70
N GLN A 76 -4.57 -6.79 -8.75
CA GLN A 76 -3.17 -7.15 -8.50
C GLN A 76 -2.42 -5.98 -7.79
N TRP A 77 -2.36 -6.02 -6.46
CA TRP A 77 -1.91 -4.88 -5.66
C TRP A 77 -0.65 -5.17 -4.85
N HIS A 78 0.36 -4.31 -4.94
CA HIS A 78 1.45 -4.29 -3.97
C HIS A 78 0.93 -3.82 -2.60
N ASP A 79 1.22 -4.58 -1.55
CA ASP A 79 0.77 -4.33 -0.18
C ASP A 79 1.93 -3.81 0.69
N PRO A 80 1.97 -2.50 1.01
CA PRO A 80 2.93 -1.89 1.93
C PRO A 80 2.60 -2.12 3.41
N ASP A 81 1.68 -3.03 3.71
CA ASP A 81 1.16 -3.34 5.03
C ASP A 81 0.12 -2.33 5.55
N MET A 82 -0.41 -2.62 6.74
CA MET A 82 -1.57 -1.94 7.34
C MET A 82 -1.39 -0.43 7.58
N LEU A 83 -2.51 0.29 7.61
CA LEU A 83 -2.59 1.64 8.18
C LEU A 83 -2.53 1.56 9.71
N VAL A 84 -1.55 2.24 10.33
CA VAL A 84 -1.36 2.30 11.80
C VAL A 84 -1.90 3.60 12.42
N ILE A 85 -2.72 4.31 11.65
CA ILE A 85 -3.31 5.61 12.01
C ILE A 85 -4.24 5.43 13.21
N GLY A 86 -4.04 6.26 14.25
CA GLY A 86 -4.80 6.21 15.49
C GLY A 86 -4.19 5.35 16.60
N ASN A 87 -3.07 4.67 16.32
CA ASN A 87 -2.32 3.93 17.34
C ASN A 87 -1.33 4.82 18.10
N ASN A 88 -0.90 4.33 19.27
CA ASN A 88 0.18 4.94 20.03
C ASN A 88 1.48 5.01 19.20
N GLY A 89 2.20 6.12 19.30
CA GLY A 89 3.45 6.35 18.55
C GLY A 89 3.25 7.04 17.19
N ILE A 90 2.00 7.23 16.75
CA ILE A 90 1.66 7.96 15.52
C ILE A 90 1.04 9.30 15.86
N ASN A 91 1.65 10.39 15.38
CA ASN A 91 1.05 11.72 15.48
C ASN A 91 0.27 12.08 14.20
N VAL A 92 -0.46 13.20 14.24
CA VAL A 92 -1.33 13.66 13.14
C VAL A 92 -0.58 13.82 11.82
N ASN A 93 0.63 14.41 11.83
CA ASN A 93 1.40 14.62 10.61
C ASN A 93 1.90 13.30 10.01
N MET A 94 2.33 12.35 10.85
CA MET A 94 2.71 11.00 10.41
C MET A 94 1.52 10.25 9.82
N ALA A 95 0.34 10.39 10.42
CA ALA A 95 -0.89 9.79 9.92
C ALA A 95 -1.32 10.36 8.56
N ILE A 96 -1.24 11.69 8.39
CA ILE A 96 -1.49 12.36 7.11
C ILE A 96 -0.51 11.85 6.06
N ALA A 97 0.78 11.75 6.39
CA ALA A 97 1.80 11.24 5.49
C ALA A 97 1.51 9.80 5.07
N GLN A 98 1.23 8.89 6.02
CA GLN A 98 0.92 7.49 5.71
C GLN A 98 -0.30 7.36 4.80
N MET A 99 -1.42 8.00 5.17
CA MET A 99 -2.66 7.95 4.37
C MET A 99 -2.43 8.46 2.95
N THR A 100 -1.70 9.57 2.82
CA THR A 100 -1.42 10.20 1.52
C THR A 100 -0.57 9.29 0.63
N ILE A 101 0.53 8.76 1.16
CA ILE A 101 1.47 7.95 0.37
C ILE A 101 0.86 6.59 -0.01
N TRP A 102 0.14 5.93 0.91
CA TRP A 102 -0.57 4.68 0.59
C TRP A 102 -1.59 4.90 -0.53
N SER A 103 -2.34 6.02 -0.47
CA SER A 103 -3.32 6.37 -1.50
C SER A 103 -2.68 6.69 -2.86
N ILE A 104 -1.50 7.32 -2.84
CA ILE A 104 -0.72 7.58 -4.07
C ILE A 104 -0.31 6.27 -4.74
N TRP A 105 0.05 5.24 -3.98
CA TRP A 105 0.39 3.94 -4.55
C TRP A 105 -0.82 3.08 -4.95
N SER A 106 -2.06 3.49 -4.65
CA SER A 106 -3.23 2.60 -4.74
C SER A 106 -3.03 1.33 -3.90
N ALA A 107 -2.57 1.51 -2.66
CA ALA A 107 -2.30 0.42 -1.75
C ALA A 107 -3.60 -0.07 -1.08
N PRO A 108 -3.68 -1.34 -0.64
CA PRO A 108 -4.76 -1.78 0.23
C PRO A 108 -4.87 -0.91 1.50
N LEU A 109 -6.00 -0.21 1.68
CA LEU A 109 -6.26 0.61 2.87
C LEU A 109 -6.82 -0.25 4.03
N ILE A 110 -5.99 -1.13 4.58
CA ILE A 110 -6.36 -2.06 5.67
C ILE A 110 -6.00 -1.42 7.01
N MET A 111 -7.00 -1.01 7.79
CA MET A 111 -6.80 -0.40 9.10
C MET A 111 -6.44 -1.44 10.18
N SER A 112 -5.47 -1.11 11.03
CA SER A 112 -5.16 -1.86 12.25
C SER A 112 -5.12 -0.91 13.43
N ASN A 113 -6.28 -0.66 14.03
CA ASN A 113 -6.49 0.26 15.14
C ASN A 113 -7.74 -0.12 15.96
N ASP A 114 -7.92 0.51 17.12
CA ASP A 114 -9.14 0.35 17.94
C ASP A 114 -10.22 1.36 17.54
N LEU A 115 -11.18 0.92 16.73
CA LEU A 115 -12.28 1.75 16.25
C LEU A 115 -13.20 2.27 17.36
N ARG A 116 -13.18 1.65 18.55
CA ARG A 116 -14.03 2.05 19.68
C ARG A 116 -13.55 3.35 20.33
N THR A 117 -12.26 3.64 20.19
CA THR A 117 -11.57 4.71 20.92
C THR A 117 -10.75 5.64 20.02
N ILE A 118 -10.87 5.53 18.70
CA ILE A 118 -10.09 6.34 17.77
C ILE A 118 -10.41 7.84 17.93
N ALA A 119 -9.36 8.66 18.05
CA ALA A 119 -9.53 10.10 18.23
C ALA A 119 -10.13 10.77 16.97
N PRO A 120 -10.92 11.84 17.11
CA PRO A 120 -11.62 12.49 15.98
C PRO A 120 -10.70 12.93 14.84
N GLU A 121 -9.49 13.40 15.14
CA GLU A 121 -8.50 13.84 14.16
C GLU A 121 -8.01 12.71 13.26
N PHE A 122 -7.76 11.52 13.82
CA PHE A 122 -7.35 10.33 13.06
C PHE A 122 -8.50 9.75 12.27
N ARG A 123 -9.72 9.75 12.86
CA ARG A 123 -10.95 9.38 12.16
C ARG A 123 -11.18 10.27 10.93
N LYS A 124 -10.94 11.58 11.05
CA LYS A 124 -11.06 12.53 9.94
C LYS A 124 -10.10 12.20 8.79
N ILE A 125 -8.87 11.78 9.10
CA ILE A 125 -7.88 11.36 8.09
C ILE A 125 -8.34 10.09 7.37
N LEU A 126 -8.70 9.05 8.14
CA LEU A 126 -9.10 7.75 7.60
C LEU A 126 -10.39 7.80 6.79
N LEU A 127 -11.29 8.73 7.09
CA LEU A 127 -12.57 8.90 6.39
C LEU A 127 -12.55 10.03 5.35
N ASN A 128 -11.38 10.58 5.01
CA ASN A 128 -11.29 11.63 4.01
C ASN A 128 -11.67 11.08 2.63
N ARG A 129 -12.85 11.46 2.14
CA ARG A 129 -13.41 10.96 0.88
C ARG A 129 -12.58 11.33 -0.33
N ASP A 130 -11.94 12.49 -0.34
CA ASP A 130 -11.14 12.95 -1.47
C ASP A 130 -9.87 12.11 -1.59
N VAL A 131 -9.24 11.78 -0.46
CA VAL A 131 -8.05 10.93 -0.41
C VAL A 131 -8.40 9.47 -0.75
N ILE A 132 -9.52 8.96 -0.24
CA ILE A 132 -10.02 7.63 -0.63
C ILE A 132 -10.35 7.57 -2.12
N ALA A 133 -10.92 8.62 -2.70
CA ALA A 133 -11.21 8.66 -4.13
C ALA A 133 -9.94 8.64 -4.98
N ILE A 134 -8.85 9.28 -4.51
CA ILE A 134 -7.52 9.15 -5.14
C ILE A 134 -7.06 7.70 -5.08
N ASP A 135 -7.10 7.05 -3.91
CA ASP A 135 -6.71 5.64 -3.74
C ASP A 135 -7.50 4.70 -4.67
N GLN A 136 -8.83 4.85 -4.65
CA GLN A 136 -9.81 4.02 -5.37
C GLN A 136 -10.05 4.44 -6.82
N ASP A 137 -9.17 5.26 -7.40
CA ASP A 137 -9.27 5.65 -8.80
C ASP A 137 -9.29 4.41 -9.71
N PRO A 138 -10.26 4.30 -10.65
CA PRO A 138 -10.47 3.08 -11.42
C PRO A 138 -9.35 2.75 -12.41
N LEU A 139 -8.42 3.67 -12.72
CA LEU A 139 -7.21 3.31 -13.48
C LEU A 139 -6.33 2.34 -12.68
N GLY A 140 -6.42 2.36 -11.34
CA GLY A 140 -5.66 1.48 -10.46
C GLY A 140 -4.14 1.63 -10.60
N ARG A 141 -3.67 2.77 -11.10
CA ARG A 141 -2.24 2.98 -11.37
C ARG A 141 -1.51 3.37 -10.09
N MET A 142 -0.43 2.66 -9.80
CA MET A 142 0.51 3.05 -8.75
C MET A 142 1.17 4.38 -9.12
N GLY A 143 1.10 5.36 -8.22
CA GLY A 143 1.88 6.59 -8.30
C GLY A 143 3.36 6.35 -8.00
N ARG A 144 4.18 7.38 -8.21
CA ARG A 144 5.64 7.24 -8.11
C ARG A 144 6.31 8.48 -7.55
N LEU A 145 7.47 8.31 -6.93
CA LEU A 145 8.38 9.39 -6.56
C LEU A 145 8.99 9.98 -7.84
N VAL A 146 8.87 11.30 -8.02
CA VAL A 146 9.40 12.03 -9.21
C VAL A 146 10.54 12.98 -8.87
N ALA A 147 10.65 13.42 -7.62
CA ALA A 147 11.78 14.22 -7.14
C ALA A 147 11.99 13.99 -5.64
N ASN A 148 13.24 13.97 -5.21
CA ASN A 148 13.61 14.01 -3.81
C ASN A 148 14.84 14.92 -3.66
N VAL A 149 14.62 16.12 -3.14
CA VAL A 149 15.66 17.16 -3.04
C VAL A 149 15.59 17.80 -1.67
N SER A 150 16.71 17.83 -0.96
CA SER A 150 16.86 18.54 0.32
C SER A 150 15.80 18.15 1.37
N GLY A 151 15.44 16.86 1.45
CA GLY A 151 14.45 16.36 2.41
C GLY A 151 12.99 16.60 2.01
N VAL A 152 12.74 17.02 0.77
CA VAL A 152 11.40 17.17 0.21
C VAL A 152 11.22 16.16 -0.93
N SER A 153 10.24 15.26 -0.76
CA SER A 153 9.83 14.29 -1.77
C SER A 153 8.57 14.76 -2.50
N ALA A 154 8.55 14.66 -3.82
CA ALA A 154 7.41 14.92 -4.67
C ALA A 154 6.96 13.64 -5.37
N TYR A 155 5.66 13.35 -5.29
CA TYR A 155 5.04 12.16 -5.86
C TYR A 155 3.96 12.53 -6.87
N VAL A 156 3.78 11.70 -7.89
CA VAL A 156 2.73 11.87 -8.90
C VAL A 156 1.99 10.56 -9.12
N LYS A 157 0.66 10.60 -9.07
CA LYS A 157 -0.23 9.50 -9.42
C LYS A 157 -1.05 9.88 -10.65
N PRO A 158 -1.00 9.12 -11.75
CA PRO A 158 -1.97 9.25 -12.83
C PRO A 158 -3.35 8.82 -12.33
N ILE A 159 -4.34 9.69 -12.47
CA ILE A 159 -5.75 9.43 -12.12
C ILE A 159 -6.64 9.67 -13.34
N THR A 160 -7.86 9.13 -13.29
CA THR A 160 -8.90 9.43 -14.27
C THR A 160 -9.18 10.94 -14.29
N PRO A 161 -9.38 11.58 -15.46
CA PRO A 161 -9.69 13.01 -15.51
C PRO A 161 -10.93 13.32 -14.65
N VAL A 162 -10.79 14.32 -13.79
CA VAL A 162 -11.91 14.84 -12.99
C VAL A 162 -12.66 15.82 -13.90
N TYR A 163 -13.88 15.46 -14.30
CA TYR A 163 -14.78 16.30 -15.09
C TYR A 163 -15.76 17.05 -14.19
#